data_AF-A0A8E2JAJ0-F1
#
_entry.id   AF-A0A8E2JAJ0-F1
#
_cell.length_a   1.000
_cell.length_b   1.000
_cell.length_c   1.000
_cell.angle_alpha   90.00
_cell.angle_beta   90.00
_cell.angle_gamma   90.00
#
_symmetry.space_group_name_H-M   'P 1'
#
loop_
_entity.id
_entity.type
_entity.pdbx_description
1 polymer ?
#
loop_
_entity_poly.entity_id
_entity_poly.type
_entity_poly.pdbx_seq_one_letter_code
_entity_poly.pdbx_strand_id
1 'polypeptide(L)'
;MDLVTQTVAGSAFGAALTASGVWNPSTIVEQMRFHDFHMLKVFMTASSASAVFMHLLSRSAYVPNKPRPASVLFTGIPYDGNIIGGAMVGFGMTLTGACPGTVLVQVVTRTYPGIYSFVGGISGGILYVPLQRFLRRSGGCPKPEDESLLLYKKYHINPDLSILAYEAMCITIVSMATVLAPPPGKSPFLPPIIGGLFIGAAQLASLILRGVPVGISTAYEDFGAKVCGLFQKRDKGGEKYVKAPTQAMAFAAGVMLGAAVLVRLVPKFAVAEIVMGLGVSPIRAIVGGAIMVFGARLAGGCTSGHGISGMSMLATSSVVTVASMFAGGMGLARVLS
;
A
#
# COMPACT_ATOMS: atom_id res chain seq x y z
N MET A 1 14.31 0.70 -18.58
CA MET A 1 14.35 0.83 -17.11
C MET A 1 14.85 -0.48 -16.54
N ASP A 2 16.01 -0.43 -15.91
CA ASP A 2 16.77 -1.62 -15.54
C ASP A 2 16.22 -2.28 -14.29
N LEU A 3 16.28 -3.61 -14.25
CA LEU A 3 15.90 -4.42 -13.10
C LEU A 3 16.61 -3.94 -11.82
N VAL A 4 17.85 -3.49 -11.98
CA VAL A 4 18.69 -2.96 -10.90
C VAL A 4 18.05 -1.73 -10.24
N THR A 5 17.56 -0.76 -11.02
CA THR A 5 16.97 0.47 -10.44
C THR A 5 15.69 0.17 -9.68
N GLN A 6 14.91 -0.83 -10.13
CA GLN A 6 13.72 -1.33 -9.44
C GLN A 6 14.08 -1.94 -8.09
N THR A 7 15.10 -2.79 -8.06
CA THR A 7 15.56 -3.45 -6.83
C THR A 7 16.20 -2.46 -5.85
N VAL A 8 16.97 -1.48 -6.33
CA VAL A 8 17.57 -0.43 -5.48
C VAL A 8 16.50 0.44 -4.84
N ALA A 9 15.54 0.95 -5.63
CA ALA A 9 14.42 1.72 -5.10
C ALA A 9 13.54 0.90 -4.14
N GLY A 10 13.32 -0.38 -4.46
CA GLY A 10 12.65 -1.33 -3.56
C GLY A 10 13.39 -1.49 -2.25
N SER A 11 14.71 -1.61 -2.28
CA SER A 11 15.56 -1.76 -1.10
C SER A 11 15.51 -0.54 -0.20
N ALA A 12 15.57 0.66 -0.78
CA ALA A 12 15.39 1.91 -0.04
C ALA A 12 14.01 1.97 0.65
N PHE A 13 12.95 1.59 -0.06
CA PHE A 13 11.60 1.56 0.49
C PHE A 13 11.44 0.51 1.59
N GLY A 14 11.98 -0.70 1.40
CA GLY A 14 11.96 -1.77 2.41
C GLY A 14 12.73 -1.43 3.68
N ALA A 15 13.88 -0.79 3.55
CA ALA A 15 14.65 -0.28 4.68
C ALA A 15 13.85 0.81 5.45
N ALA A 16 13.26 1.77 4.75
CA ALA A 16 12.43 2.81 5.38
C ALA A 16 11.19 2.24 6.09
N LEU A 17 10.51 1.27 5.48
CA LEU A 17 9.40 0.54 6.13
C LEU A 17 9.84 -0.16 7.41
N THR A 18 11.00 -0.82 7.36
CA THR A 18 11.55 -1.56 8.50
C THR A 18 11.94 -0.63 9.65
N ALA A 19 12.64 0.47 9.33
CA ALA A 19 13.12 1.45 10.31
C ALA A 19 11.97 2.22 11.01
N SER A 20 10.87 2.47 10.30
CA SER A 20 9.70 3.19 10.83
C SER A 20 8.80 2.35 11.74
N GLY A 21 9.00 1.03 11.79
CA GLY A 21 8.21 0.13 12.65
C GLY A 21 6.77 -0.10 12.21
N VAL A 22 6.32 0.48 11.09
CA VAL A 22 4.95 0.32 10.57
C VAL A 22 4.63 -1.09 10.07
N TRP A 23 5.64 -1.96 10.05
CA TRP A 23 5.50 -3.38 9.72
C TRP A 23 5.10 -4.23 10.92
N ASN A 24 5.14 -3.70 12.15
CA ASN A 24 4.75 -4.41 13.36
C ASN A 24 3.24 -4.70 13.37
N PRO A 25 2.82 -5.97 13.51
CA PRO A 25 1.40 -6.32 13.54
C PRO A 25 0.57 -5.64 14.61
N SER A 26 1.13 -5.45 15.81
CA SER A 26 0.40 -4.78 16.91
C SER A 26 0.06 -3.34 16.53
N THR A 27 1.03 -2.57 16.00
CA THR A 27 0.80 -1.20 15.55
C THR A 27 -0.29 -1.09 14.49
N ILE A 28 -0.38 -2.07 13.56
CA ILE A 28 -1.41 -2.07 12.51
C ILE A 28 -2.80 -2.34 13.11
N VAL A 29 -2.92 -3.31 14.03
CA VAL A 29 -4.21 -3.66 14.65
C VAL A 29 -4.66 -2.59 15.64
N GLU A 30 -3.76 -2.10 16.50
CA GLU A 30 -4.07 -1.08 17.51
C GLU A 30 -4.46 0.26 16.87
N GLN A 31 -3.96 0.57 15.67
CA GLN A 31 -4.46 1.70 14.90
C GLN A 31 -5.95 1.53 14.54
N MET A 32 -6.36 0.34 14.11
CA MET A 32 -7.77 0.09 13.78
C MET A 32 -8.66 0.08 15.04
N ARG A 33 -8.09 -0.16 16.22
CA ARG A 33 -8.76 -0.06 17.53
C ARG A 33 -8.75 1.35 18.13
N PHE A 34 -8.11 2.33 17.49
CA PHE A 34 -7.91 3.69 18.01
C PHE A 34 -7.07 3.79 19.29
N HIS A 35 -6.18 2.83 19.54
CA HIS A 35 -5.30 2.84 20.71
C HIS A 35 -3.94 3.45 20.40
N ASP A 36 -3.35 3.14 19.23
CA ASP A 36 -2.05 3.67 18.82
C ASP A 36 -2.14 4.35 17.44
N PHE A 37 -1.77 5.62 17.39
CA PHE A 37 -1.76 6.44 16.17
C PHE A 37 -0.37 6.52 15.51
N HIS A 38 0.59 5.68 15.89
CA HIS A 38 1.94 5.67 15.31
C HIS A 38 1.91 5.50 13.78
N MET A 39 1.18 4.52 13.26
CA MET A 39 1.10 4.27 11.82
C MET A 39 0.41 5.44 11.08
N LEU A 40 -0.60 6.08 11.68
CA LEU A 40 -1.27 7.27 11.11
C LEU A 40 -0.29 8.43 10.99
N LYS A 41 0.49 8.70 12.05
CA LYS A 41 1.50 9.75 12.07
C LYS A 41 2.56 9.53 10.98
N VAL A 42 3.12 8.31 10.91
CA VAL A 42 4.10 7.95 9.86
C VAL A 42 3.51 8.14 8.46
N PHE A 43 2.28 7.68 8.25
CA PHE A 43 1.61 7.69 6.96
C PHE A 43 1.28 9.11 6.47
N MET A 44 0.74 9.98 7.35
CA MET A 44 0.46 11.38 7.04
C MET A 44 1.74 12.16 6.74
N THR A 45 2.80 11.97 7.54
CA THR A 45 4.11 12.59 7.27
C THR A 45 4.73 12.11 5.96
N ALA A 46 4.64 10.80 5.66
CA ALA A 46 5.13 10.25 4.40
C ALA A 46 4.37 10.79 3.19
N SER A 47 3.04 10.92 3.31
CA SER A 47 2.21 11.45 2.23
C SER A 47 2.44 12.94 2.00
N SER A 48 2.62 13.75 3.04
CA SER A 48 2.96 15.18 2.93
C SER A 48 4.33 15.35 2.28
N ALA A 49 5.38 14.69 2.79
CA ALA A 49 6.70 14.71 2.15
C ALA A 49 6.64 14.30 0.67
N SER A 50 5.86 13.27 0.34
CA SER A 50 5.65 12.82 -1.04
C SER A 50 4.89 13.83 -1.91
N ALA A 51 3.95 14.60 -1.35
CA ALA A 51 3.22 15.64 -2.07
C ALA A 51 4.14 16.79 -2.49
N VAL A 52 5.00 17.25 -1.57
CA VAL A 52 6.03 18.25 -1.88
C VAL A 52 6.96 17.76 -2.98
N PHE A 53 7.45 16.52 -2.88
CA PHE A 53 8.34 15.94 -3.89
C PHE A 53 7.68 15.79 -5.26
N MET A 54 6.44 15.30 -5.32
CA MET A 54 5.69 15.22 -6.57
C MET A 54 5.41 16.59 -7.16
N HIS A 55 5.09 17.59 -6.32
CA HIS A 55 4.88 18.95 -6.79
C HIS A 55 6.15 19.53 -7.42
N LEU A 56 7.29 19.40 -6.75
CA LEU A 56 8.59 19.86 -7.25
C LEU A 56 9.00 19.14 -8.54
N LEU A 57 8.81 17.83 -8.58
CA LEU A 57 9.13 17.02 -9.76
C LEU A 57 8.17 17.25 -10.91
N SER A 58 6.92 17.65 -10.67
CA SER A 58 5.96 17.97 -11.73
C SER A 58 6.36 19.19 -12.56
N ARG A 59 7.18 20.08 -11.99
CA ARG A 59 7.76 21.24 -12.70
C ARG A 59 8.91 20.84 -13.63
N SER A 60 9.48 19.65 -13.43
CA SER A 60 10.49 19.06 -14.31
C SER A 60 9.80 18.04 -15.22
N ALA A 61 10.10 18.03 -16.52
CA ALA A 61 9.46 17.14 -17.51
C ALA A 61 9.73 15.62 -17.29
N TYR A 62 10.26 15.23 -16.13
CA TYR A 62 10.86 13.92 -15.86
C TYR A 62 9.89 12.89 -15.25
N VAL A 63 8.75 13.31 -14.67
CA VAL A 63 7.83 12.38 -13.97
C VAL A 63 6.39 12.52 -14.49
N PRO A 64 5.76 11.42 -14.95
CA PRO A 64 4.39 11.45 -15.42
C PRO A 64 3.40 11.69 -14.26
N ASN A 65 2.68 12.82 -14.31
CA ASN A 65 1.51 13.14 -13.49
C ASN A 65 0.28 12.31 -13.93
N LYS A 66 0.40 10.98 -13.97
CA LYS A 66 -0.76 10.11 -14.27
C LYS A 66 -1.34 9.55 -12.98
N PRO A 67 -2.47 10.10 -12.49
CA PRO A 67 -3.15 9.55 -11.33
C PRO A 67 -3.60 8.11 -11.60
N ARG A 68 -3.75 7.31 -10.54
CA ARG A 68 -4.25 5.94 -10.69
C ARG A 68 -5.70 5.97 -11.17
N PRO A 69 -6.05 5.25 -12.24
CA PRO A 69 -7.41 5.25 -12.77
C PRO A 69 -8.37 4.67 -11.73
N ALA A 70 -9.59 5.20 -11.69
CA ALA A 70 -10.65 4.66 -10.86
C ALA A 70 -10.93 3.19 -11.24
N SER A 71 -11.03 2.31 -10.25
CA SER A 71 -11.48 0.94 -10.45
C SER A 71 -12.99 0.91 -10.34
N VAL A 72 -13.66 0.59 -11.46
CA VAL A 72 -15.10 0.39 -11.54
C VAL A 72 -15.39 -1.12 -11.61
N LEU A 73 -16.40 -1.57 -10.87
CA LEU A 73 -16.87 -2.93 -10.72
C LEU A 73 -18.32 -3.06 -11.23
N PHE A 74 -18.91 -4.23 -10.96
CA PHE A 74 -20.24 -4.69 -11.35
C PHE A 74 -21.41 -3.78 -10.91
N THR A 75 -21.21 -2.94 -9.90
CA THR A 75 -22.32 -2.25 -9.21
C THR A 75 -22.82 -1.00 -9.93
N GLY A 76 -22.11 -0.53 -10.98
CA GLY A 76 -22.52 0.64 -11.77
C GLY A 76 -22.42 1.99 -11.04
N ILE A 77 -21.80 2.02 -9.86
CA ILE A 77 -21.54 3.24 -9.08
C ILE A 77 -20.09 3.68 -9.37
N PRO A 78 -19.82 4.98 -9.60
CA PRO A 78 -18.44 5.45 -9.74
C PRO A 78 -17.64 5.12 -8.47
N TYR A 79 -16.43 4.56 -8.63
CA TYR A 79 -15.50 4.15 -7.57
C TYR A 79 -15.94 2.94 -6.71
N ASP A 80 -16.94 2.17 -7.11
CA ASP A 80 -17.38 0.97 -6.38
C ASP A 80 -16.27 -0.06 -6.13
N GLY A 81 -15.39 -0.30 -7.10
CA GLY A 81 -14.21 -1.16 -6.94
C GLY A 81 -13.22 -0.60 -5.90
N ASN A 82 -13.10 0.72 -5.81
CA ASN A 82 -12.27 1.39 -4.81
C ASN A 82 -12.88 1.29 -3.40
N ILE A 83 -14.21 1.39 -3.29
CA ILE A 83 -14.93 1.27 -2.02
C ILE A 83 -14.86 -0.17 -1.51
N ILE A 84 -15.30 -1.13 -2.32
CA ILE A 84 -15.34 -2.55 -1.95
C ILE A 84 -13.91 -3.07 -1.73
N GLY A 85 -13.01 -2.82 -2.68
CA GLY A 85 -11.62 -3.23 -2.57
C GLY A 85 -10.90 -2.57 -1.40
N GLY A 86 -11.16 -1.29 -1.14
CA GLY A 86 -10.64 -0.57 0.02
C GLY A 86 -11.11 -1.20 1.32
N ALA A 87 -12.41 -1.42 1.49
CA ALA A 87 -12.96 -2.07 2.68
C ALA A 87 -12.38 -3.48 2.91
N MET A 88 -12.23 -4.28 1.85
CA MET A 88 -11.58 -5.60 1.92
C MET A 88 -10.11 -5.50 2.38
N VAL A 89 -9.36 -4.51 1.90
CA VAL A 89 -7.99 -4.26 2.40
C VAL A 89 -8.01 -3.95 3.88
N GLY A 90 -8.92 -3.09 4.34
CA GLY A 90 -9.12 -2.78 5.75
C GLY A 90 -9.40 -4.03 6.60
N PHE A 91 -10.36 -4.86 6.16
CA PHE A 91 -10.67 -6.13 6.83
C PHE A 91 -9.45 -7.04 6.92
N GLY A 92 -8.74 -7.19 5.81
CA GLY A 92 -7.52 -7.98 5.77
C GLY A 92 -6.44 -7.45 6.72
N MET A 93 -6.27 -6.13 6.82
CA MET A 93 -5.33 -5.51 7.75
C MET A 93 -5.68 -5.82 9.21
N THR A 94 -6.96 -5.73 9.58
CA THR A 94 -7.44 -6.05 10.93
C THR A 94 -7.36 -7.55 11.25
N LEU A 95 -7.55 -8.42 10.25
CA LEU A 95 -7.45 -9.87 10.45
C LEU A 95 -6.01 -10.36 10.61
N THR A 96 -5.07 -9.72 9.91
CA THR A 96 -3.68 -10.19 9.80
C THR A 96 -2.68 -9.37 10.59
N GLY A 97 -2.99 -8.11 10.94
CA GLY A 97 -1.97 -7.17 11.38
C GLY A 97 -0.90 -6.92 10.32
N ALA A 98 -1.28 -6.93 9.03
CA ALA A 98 -0.34 -6.74 7.95
C ALA A 98 -0.98 -5.91 6.83
N CYS A 99 -0.17 -5.28 5.99
CA CYS A 99 -0.61 -4.68 4.73
C CYS A 99 0.20 -5.29 3.57
N PRO A 100 -0.23 -5.20 2.30
CA PRO A 100 0.44 -5.90 1.20
C PRO A 100 1.94 -5.59 1.08
N GLY A 101 2.36 -4.39 1.48
CA GLY A 101 3.76 -3.99 1.52
C GLY A 101 4.51 -4.46 2.75
N THR A 102 3.90 -4.37 3.93
CA THR A 102 4.57 -4.77 5.19
C THR A 102 4.66 -6.27 5.35
N VAL A 103 3.78 -7.06 4.72
CA VAL A 103 3.90 -8.52 4.65
C VAL A 103 5.28 -8.96 4.15
N LEU A 104 5.84 -8.28 3.15
CA LEU A 104 7.18 -8.61 2.63
C LEU A 104 8.28 -8.42 3.69
N VAL A 105 8.16 -7.36 4.50
CA VAL A 105 9.07 -7.10 5.62
C VAL A 105 8.85 -8.14 6.73
N GLN A 106 7.60 -8.44 7.08
CA GLN A 106 7.24 -9.43 8.11
C GLN A 106 7.73 -10.84 7.77
N VAL A 107 7.74 -11.23 6.49
CA VAL A 107 8.31 -12.50 6.02
C VAL A 107 9.82 -12.53 6.28
N VAL A 108 10.51 -11.43 6.00
CA VAL A 108 11.97 -11.33 6.18
C VAL A 108 12.34 -11.32 7.65
N THR A 109 11.61 -10.58 8.49
CA THR A 109 11.80 -10.54 9.94
C THR A 109 11.27 -11.79 10.65
N ARG A 110 10.60 -12.70 9.93
CA ARG A 110 9.96 -13.93 10.44
C ARG A 110 8.98 -13.66 11.57
N THR A 111 8.29 -12.53 11.53
CA THR A 111 7.34 -12.12 12.56
C THR A 111 5.99 -12.77 12.31
N TYR A 112 5.40 -13.34 13.36
CA TYR A 112 4.06 -13.91 13.29
C TYR A 112 3.00 -12.79 13.22
N PRO A 113 1.98 -12.86 12.33
CA PRO A 113 1.63 -13.95 11.41
C PRO A 113 2.12 -13.78 9.95
N GLY A 114 3.16 -12.99 9.70
CA GLY A 114 3.58 -12.50 8.36
C GLY A 114 3.70 -13.55 7.25
N ILE A 115 4.27 -14.73 7.53
CA ILE A 115 4.41 -15.80 6.53
C ILE A 115 3.03 -16.33 6.09
N TYR A 116 2.12 -16.52 7.03
CA TYR A 116 0.76 -16.98 6.75
C TYR A 116 -0.02 -15.93 5.94
N SER A 117 0.13 -14.66 6.30
CA SER A 117 -0.43 -13.53 5.56
C SER A 117 0.13 -13.43 4.13
N PHE A 118 1.41 -13.77 3.94
CA PHE A 118 2.04 -13.81 2.60
C PHE A 118 1.50 -14.94 1.74
N VAL A 119 1.35 -16.15 2.29
CA VAL A 119 0.73 -17.29 1.60
C VAL A 119 -0.71 -16.94 1.21
N GLY A 120 -1.47 -16.38 2.15
CA GLY A 120 -2.78 -15.81 1.89
C GLY A 120 -2.76 -14.80 0.76
N GLY A 121 -1.86 -13.83 0.82
CA GLY A 121 -1.71 -12.79 -0.20
C GLY A 121 -1.42 -13.32 -1.60
N ILE A 122 -0.53 -14.30 -1.72
CA ILE A 122 -0.27 -15.00 -2.99
C ILE A 122 -1.54 -15.68 -3.49
N SER A 123 -2.26 -16.39 -2.62
CA SER A 123 -3.51 -17.05 -2.99
C SER A 123 -4.59 -16.07 -3.48
N GLY A 124 -4.71 -14.90 -2.83
CA GLY A 124 -5.60 -13.82 -3.25
C GLY A 124 -5.20 -13.20 -4.59
N GLY A 125 -3.90 -13.05 -4.85
CA GLY A 125 -3.37 -12.61 -6.14
C GLY A 125 -3.66 -13.60 -7.28
N ILE A 126 -3.47 -14.89 -7.03
CA ILE A 126 -3.81 -15.97 -7.98
C ILE A 126 -5.31 -15.98 -8.27
N LEU A 127 -6.15 -15.87 -7.24
CA LEU A 127 -7.61 -15.87 -7.36
C LEU A 127 -8.15 -14.66 -8.15
N TYR A 128 -7.48 -13.51 -8.05
CA TYR A 128 -7.86 -12.31 -8.78
C TYR A 128 -7.72 -12.44 -10.30
N VAL A 129 -6.69 -13.14 -10.79
CA VAL A 129 -6.38 -13.22 -12.23
C VAL A 129 -7.47 -13.84 -13.11
N PRO A 130 -8.10 -14.98 -12.76
CA PRO A 130 -9.24 -15.48 -13.50
C PRO A 130 -10.50 -14.63 -13.24
N LEU A 131 -10.68 -14.16 -12.00
CA LEU A 131 -11.90 -13.48 -11.59
C LEU A 131 -12.02 -12.07 -12.18
N GLN A 132 -10.91 -11.37 -12.43
CA GLN A 132 -10.92 -10.04 -13.06
C GLN A 132 -11.57 -10.05 -14.44
N ARG A 133 -11.49 -11.17 -15.19
CA ARG A 133 -12.13 -11.30 -16.52
C ARG A 133 -13.65 -11.26 -16.41
N PHE A 134 -14.19 -11.80 -15.32
CA PHE A 134 -15.61 -11.77 -15.02
C PHE A 134 -16.04 -10.43 -14.44
N LEU A 135 -15.28 -9.93 -13.47
CA LEU A 135 -15.56 -8.67 -12.76
C LEU A 135 -15.50 -7.43 -13.68
N ARG A 136 -14.62 -7.43 -14.69
CA ARG A 136 -14.51 -6.32 -15.67
C ARG A 136 -15.46 -6.42 -16.85
N ARG A 137 -16.17 -7.54 -17.02
CA ARG A 137 -17.03 -7.80 -18.19
C ARG A 137 -18.39 -7.09 -18.12
N SER A 138 -18.76 -6.51 -16.98
CA SER A 138 -20.14 -6.13 -16.69
C SER A 138 -20.33 -4.69 -16.18
N GLY A 139 -19.47 -3.75 -16.58
CA GLY A 139 -19.57 -2.34 -16.17
C GLY A 139 -19.80 -1.41 -17.36
N GLY A 140 -21.06 -1.07 -17.62
CA GLY A 140 -21.48 -0.07 -18.62
C GLY A 140 -21.25 1.39 -18.20
N CYS A 141 -20.46 1.66 -17.16
CA CYS A 141 -20.11 3.02 -16.76
C CYS A 141 -18.91 3.52 -17.56
N PRO A 142 -18.99 4.73 -18.17
CA PRO A 142 -17.82 5.38 -18.74
C PRO A 142 -16.73 5.47 -17.67
N LYS A 143 -15.48 5.16 -18.03
CA LYS A 143 -14.34 5.48 -17.16
C LYS A 143 -14.41 6.99 -16.90
N PRO A 144 -14.33 7.45 -15.64
CA PRO A 144 -14.27 8.88 -15.37
C PRO A 144 -13.13 9.49 -16.20
N GLU A 145 -13.44 10.55 -16.95
CA GLU A 145 -12.45 11.25 -17.79
C GLU A 145 -11.23 11.64 -16.95
N ASP A 146 -10.04 11.63 -17.55
CA ASP A 146 -8.76 11.91 -16.88
C ASP A 146 -8.78 13.24 -16.08
N GLU A 147 -9.69 14.16 -16.44
CA GLU A 147 -9.97 15.42 -15.76
C GLU A 147 -10.60 15.31 -14.37
N SER A 148 -11.37 14.26 -14.11
CA SER A 148 -12.11 14.05 -12.87
C SER A 148 -11.37 13.21 -11.80
N LEU A 149 -10.17 12.73 -12.16
CA LEU A 149 -9.32 11.88 -11.29
C LEU A 149 -8.56 12.68 -10.23
N LEU A 150 -8.35 13.98 -10.45
CA LEU A 150 -7.57 14.87 -9.57
C LEU A 150 -8.52 15.87 -8.90
N LEU A 151 -8.44 16.00 -7.57
CA LEU A 151 -9.37 16.82 -6.80
C LEU A 151 -9.33 18.30 -7.25
N TYR A 152 -8.13 18.83 -7.47
CA TYR A 152 -7.96 20.24 -7.88
C TYR A 152 -8.49 20.51 -9.30
N LYS A 153 -8.38 19.53 -10.22
CA LYS A 153 -8.87 19.68 -11.59
C LYS A 153 -10.39 19.57 -11.67
N LYS A 154 -11.00 18.75 -10.80
CA LYS A 154 -12.46 18.61 -10.65
C LYS A 154 -13.14 19.87 -10.08
N TYR A 155 -12.49 20.57 -9.16
CA TYR A 155 -13.02 21.80 -8.54
C TYR A 155 -12.48 23.09 -9.17
N HIS A 156 -11.71 23.01 -10.26
CA HIS A 156 -11.05 24.15 -10.92
C HIS A 156 -10.23 25.04 -9.96
N ILE A 157 -9.57 24.42 -8.97
CA ILE A 157 -8.74 25.12 -7.97
C ILE A 157 -7.29 25.13 -8.44
N ASN A 158 -6.56 26.21 -8.11
CA ASN A 158 -5.12 26.27 -8.32
C ASN A 158 -4.40 25.06 -7.67
N PRO A 159 -3.51 24.36 -8.41
CA PRO A 159 -2.84 23.17 -7.90
C PRO A 159 -1.95 23.50 -6.69
N ASP A 160 -1.28 24.66 -6.70
CA ASP A 160 -0.43 25.13 -5.60
C ASP A 160 -1.22 25.32 -4.30
N LEU A 161 -2.42 25.91 -4.39
CA LEU A 161 -3.30 26.12 -3.24
C LEU A 161 -3.82 24.78 -2.67
N SER A 162 -4.15 23.84 -3.57
CA SER A 162 -4.66 22.53 -3.18
C SER A 162 -3.60 21.71 -2.44
N ILE A 163 -2.34 21.78 -2.90
CA ILE A 163 -1.21 21.11 -2.26
C ILE A 163 -0.89 21.78 -0.93
N LEU A 164 -0.88 23.12 -0.86
CA LEU A 164 -0.67 23.84 0.40
C LEU A 164 -1.75 23.51 1.44
N ALA A 165 -3.02 23.42 1.02
CA ALA A 165 -4.12 23.00 1.89
C ALA A 165 -3.94 21.56 2.38
N TYR A 166 -3.49 20.65 1.51
CA TYR A 166 -3.20 19.26 1.87
C TYR A 166 -2.05 19.14 2.87
N GLU A 167 -0.97 19.90 2.67
CA GLU A 167 0.15 20.00 3.60
C GLU A 167 -0.32 20.50 4.97
N ALA A 168 -1.06 21.61 5.00
CA ALA A 168 -1.61 22.17 6.23
C ALA A 168 -2.50 21.16 6.97
N MET A 169 -3.34 20.41 6.24
CA MET A 169 -4.17 19.34 6.78
C MET A 169 -3.32 18.22 7.39
N CYS A 170 -2.31 17.72 6.68
CA CYS A 170 -1.43 16.65 7.17
C CYS A 170 -0.67 17.08 8.43
N ILE A 171 -0.09 18.29 8.44
CA ILE A 171 0.63 18.85 9.58
C ILE A 171 -0.30 19.00 10.79
N THR A 172 -1.53 19.48 10.56
CA THR A 172 -2.54 19.63 11.62
C THR A 172 -2.90 18.26 12.22
N ILE A 173 -3.17 17.26 11.38
CA ILE A 173 -3.50 15.90 11.84
C ILE A 173 -2.34 15.28 12.62
N VAL A 174 -1.10 15.39 12.13
CA VAL A 174 0.09 14.86 12.81
C VAL A 174 0.32 15.57 14.14
N SER A 175 0.19 16.89 14.18
CA SER A 175 0.37 17.69 15.40
C SER A 175 -0.69 17.33 16.43
N MET A 176 -1.97 17.28 16.02
CA MET A 176 -3.08 16.88 16.87
C MET A 176 -2.91 15.46 17.41
N ALA A 177 -2.56 14.49 16.54
CA ALA A 177 -2.32 13.11 16.95
C ALA A 177 -1.09 12.97 17.87
N THR A 178 -0.13 13.88 17.79
CA THR A 178 1.04 13.90 18.68
C THR A 178 0.69 14.43 20.07
N VAL A 179 -0.21 15.41 20.15
CA VAL A 179 -0.69 15.98 21.44
C VAL A 179 -1.69 15.04 22.12
N LEU A 180 -2.64 14.46 21.38
CA LEU A 180 -3.71 13.62 21.93
C LEU A 180 -3.25 12.21 22.29
N ALA A 181 -2.25 11.68 21.59
CA ALA A 181 -1.75 10.31 21.79
C ALA A 181 -0.21 10.29 21.76
N PRO A 182 0.43 10.71 22.87
CA PRO A 182 1.88 10.63 23.00
C PRO A 182 2.34 9.17 22.89
N PRO A 183 3.51 8.92 22.27
CA PRO A 183 4.00 7.57 22.05
C PRO A 183 4.15 6.82 23.38
N PRO A 184 3.62 5.60 23.51
CA PRO A 184 3.75 4.80 24.71
C PRO A 184 5.21 4.30 24.85
N GLY A 185 6.05 5.08 25.51
CA GLY A 185 7.42 4.72 25.85
C GLY A 185 8.47 4.86 24.74
N LYS A 186 9.72 4.46 25.05
CA LYS A 186 10.84 4.43 24.09
C LYS A 186 10.67 3.21 23.19
N SER A 187 10.05 3.38 22.02
CA SER A 187 10.04 2.33 21.00
C SER A 187 11.46 2.12 20.44
N PRO A 188 11.83 0.89 20.03
CA PRO A 188 13.10 0.63 19.36
C PRO A 188 13.14 1.17 17.92
N PHE A 189 12.01 1.69 17.42
CA PHE A 189 11.83 2.19 16.06
C PHE A 189 12.09 3.69 15.96
N LEU A 190 12.24 4.19 14.73
CA LEU A 190 12.36 5.63 14.51
C LEU A 190 11.09 6.37 14.99
N PRO A 191 11.23 7.61 15.48
CA PRO A 191 10.09 8.46 15.76
C PRO A 191 9.16 8.57 14.54
N PRO A 192 7.82 8.60 14.72
CA PRO A 192 6.86 8.52 13.62
C PRO A 192 7.12 9.52 12.49
N ILE A 193 7.46 10.76 12.85
CA ILE A 193 7.75 11.83 11.88
C ILE A 193 9.01 11.49 11.07
N ILE A 194 10.09 11.08 11.73
CA ILE A 194 11.34 10.69 11.08
C ILE A 194 11.12 9.47 10.18
N GLY A 195 10.40 8.46 10.66
CA GLY A 195 10.01 7.30 9.87
C GLY A 195 9.20 7.67 8.63
N GLY A 196 8.25 8.60 8.76
CA GLY A 196 7.47 9.12 7.63
C GLY A 196 8.32 9.85 6.61
N LEU A 197 9.27 10.69 7.06
CA LEU A 197 10.22 11.38 6.19
C LEU A 197 11.10 10.40 5.41
N PHE A 198 11.59 9.33 6.04
CA PHE A 198 12.34 8.27 5.35
C PHE A 198 11.51 7.55 4.28
N ILE A 199 10.23 7.27 4.57
CA ILE A 199 9.32 6.67 3.58
C ILE A 199 9.07 7.65 2.42
N GLY A 200 8.88 8.94 2.70
CA GLY A 200 8.75 9.99 1.67
C GLY A 200 10.03 10.13 0.83
N ALA A 201 11.21 10.07 1.45
CA ALA A 201 12.48 10.06 0.74
C ALA A 201 12.66 8.80 -0.12
N ALA A 202 12.20 7.63 0.35
CA ALA A 202 12.19 6.41 -0.45
C ALA A 202 11.21 6.49 -1.63
N GLN A 203 10.07 7.18 -1.47
CA GLN A 203 9.16 7.50 -2.57
C GLN A 203 9.85 8.41 -3.60
N LEU A 204 10.55 9.46 -3.16
CA LEU A 204 11.34 10.34 -4.03
C LEU A 204 12.40 9.54 -4.80
N ALA A 205 13.14 8.67 -4.11
CA ALA A 205 14.12 7.78 -4.75
C ALA A 205 13.45 6.86 -5.79
N SER A 206 12.26 6.32 -5.52
CA SER A 206 11.49 5.55 -6.50
C SER A 206 11.09 6.39 -7.71
N LEU A 207 10.67 7.64 -7.52
CA LEU A 207 10.29 8.54 -8.62
C LEU A 207 11.49 8.91 -9.50
N ILE A 208 12.64 9.21 -8.90
CA ILE A 208 13.86 9.56 -9.64
C ILE A 208 14.42 8.34 -10.39
N LEU A 209 14.51 7.18 -9.72
CA LEU A 209 15.15 5.98 -10.28
C LEU A 209 14.26 5.21 -11.26
N ARG A 210 12.94 5.20 -11.02
CA ARG A 210 11.99 4.37 -11.75
C ARG A 210 10.95 5.16 -12.53
N GLY A 211 10.85 6.48 -12.37
CA GLY A 211 9.81 7.29 -13.01
C GLY A 211 8.36 6.87 -12.68
N VAL A 212 8.17 5.99 -11.69
CA VAL A 212 6.86 5.47 -11.28
C VAL A 212 6.70 5.51 -9.76
N PRO A 213 5.49 5.84 -9.27
CA PRO A 213 5.20 5.87 -7.85
C PRO A 213 5.29 4.47 -7.21
N VAL A 214 5.47 4.42 -5.88
CA VAL A 214 5.56 3.15 -5.15
C VAL A 214 4.24 2.37 -5.22
N GLY A 215 4.36 1.06 -5.43
CA GLY A 215 3.25 0.12 -5.42
C GLY A 215 3.77 -1.30 -5.38
N ILE A 216 3.18 -2.12 -4.49
CA ILE A 216 3.59 -3.52 -4.28
C ILE A 216 2.52 -4.50 -4.76
N SER A 217 1.23 -4.13 -4.73
CA SER A 217 0.13 -5.03 -5.09
C SER A 217 0.23 -5.62 -6.50
N THR A 218 0.85 -4.93 -7.45
CA THR A 218 1.12 -5.43 -8.81
C THR A 218 2.04 -6.65 -8.82
N ALA A 219 2.99 -6.75 -7.90
CA ALA A 219 3.88 -7.91 -7.81
C ALA A 219 3.11 -9.22 -7.50
N TYR A 220 2.07 -9.14 -6.66
CA TYR A 220 1.22 -10.28 -6.33
C TYR A 220 0.36 -10.74 -7.53
N GLU A 221 -0.14 -9.80 -8.34
CA GLU A 221 -0.89 -10.12 -9.56
C GLU A 221 0.02 -10.73 -10.63
N ASP A 222 1.19 -10.13 -10.89
CA ASP A 222 2.16 -10.66 -11.87
C ASP A 222 2.56 -12.09 -11.49
N PHE A 223 2.71 -12.36 -10.18
CA PHE A 223 3.00 -13.70 -9.68
C PHE A 223 1.83 -14.64 -9.93
N GLY A 224 0.61 -14.21 -9.59
CA GLY A 224 -0.61 -14.98 -9.84
C GLY A 224 -0.81 -15.32 -11.31
N ALA A 225 -0.56 -14.37 -12.21
CA ALA A 225 -0.71 -14.55 -13.65
C ALA A 225 0.26 -15.59 -14.19
N LYS A 226 1.50 -15.60 -13.67
CA LYS A 226 2.49 -16.64 -13.99
C LYS A 226 2.02 -18.02 -13.54
N VAL A 227 1.53 -18.15 -12.31
CA VAL A 227 1.04 -19.43 -11.79
C VAL A 227 -0.14 -19.93 -12.62
N CYS A 228 -1.15 -19.09 -12.88
CA CYS A 228 -2.27 -19.46 -13.74
C CYS A 228 -1.83 -19.87 -15.15
N GLY A 229 -0.83 -19.19 -15.72
CA GLY A 229 -0.26 -19.52 -17.03
C GLY A 229 0.48 -20.86 -17.09
N LEU A 230 0.98 -21.38 -15.97
CA LEU A 230 1.56 -22.74 -15.90
C LEU A 230 0.49 -23.84 -15.95
N PHE A 231 -0.72 -23.55 -15.44
CA PHE A 231 -1.82 -24.52 -15.39
C PHE A 231 -2.75 -24.47 -16.60
N GLN A 232 -2.81 -23.34 -17.32
CA GLN A 232 -3.59 -23.25 -18.55
C GLN A 232 -2.84 -23.94 -19.71
N LYS A 233 -3.39 -25.07 -20.16
CA LYS A 233 -2.98 -25.72 -21.43
C LYS A 233 -2.98 -24.67 -22.54
N ARG A 234 -1.86 -24.65 -23.27
CA ARG A 234 -1.56 -23.87 -24.49
C ARG A 234 -2.76 -23.72 -25.43
N ASP A 235 -3.62 -22.75 -25.17
CA ASP A 235 -4.74 -22.45 -26.05
C ASP A 235 -4.31 -21.42 -27.10
N LYS A 236 -4.61 -21.73 -28.37
CA LYS A 236 -4.15 -21.00 -29.57
C LYS A 236 -4.92 -19.69 -29.72
N GLY A 237 -4.64 -18.71 -28.87
CA GLY A 237 -5.41 -17.46 -28.86
C GLY A 237 -4.78 -16.31 -28.10
N GLY A 238 -3.51 -15.99 -28.37
CA GLY A 238 -3.05 -14.59 -28.32
C GLY A 238 -2.94 -13.87 -26.98
N GLU A 239 -2.60 -14.52 -25.86
CA GLU A 239 -2.26 -13.77 -24.64
C GLU A 239 -0.74 -13.58 -24.48
N LYS A 240 -0.32 -12.32 -24.40
CA LYS A 240 1.08 -11.92 -24.16
C LYS A 240 1.52 -12.48 -22.80
N TYR A 241 2.30 -13.54 -22.84
CA TYR A 241 3.08 -14.04 -21.71
C TYR A 241 3.83 -12.88 -21.05
N VAL A 242 3.60 -12.68 -19.76
CA VAL A 242 4.39 -11.74 -18.95
C VAL A 242 5.79 -12.34 -18.80
N LYS A 243 6.76 -11.82 -19.58
CA LYS A 243 8.18 -12.20 -19.45
C LYS A 243 8.67 -11.87 -18.04
N ALA A 244 9.20 -12.87 -17.35
CA ALA A 244 9.83 -12.71 -16.05
C ALA A 244 11.32 -12.35 -16.19
N PRO A 245 11.90 -11.59 -15.25
CA PRO A 245 11.25 -10.92 -14.11
C PRO A 245 10.54 -9.60 -14.51
N THR A 246 9.35 -9.35 -13.95
CA THR A 246 8.68 -8.05 -14.11
C THR A 246 9.27 -7.00 -13.20
N GLN A 247 9.10 -5.73 -13.56
CA GLN A 247 9.54 -4.57 -12.78
C GLN A 247 8.94 -4.55 -11.37
N ALA A 248 7.66 -4.94 -11.22
CA ALA A 248 6.99 -4.98 -9.92
C ALA A 248 7.55 -6.07 -9.00
N MET A 249 7.83 -7.26 -9.54
CA MET A 249 8.49 -8.33 -8.79
C MET A 249 9.89 -7.93 -8.34
N ALA A 250 10.65 -7.26 -9.20
CA ALA A 250 11.99 -6.79 -8.87
C ALA A 250 12.00 -5.74 -7.75
N PHE A 251 11.00 -4.85 -7.76
CA PHE A 251 10.78 -3.91 -6.67
C PHE A 251 10.40 -4.62 -5.37
N ALA A 252 9.48 -5.59 -5.40
CA ALA A 252 9.10 -6.37 -4.23
C ALA A 252 10.27 -7.19 -3.65
N ALA A 253 11.09 -7.80 -4.51
CA ALA A 253 12.33 -8.46 -4.11
C ALA A 253 13.32 -7.47 -3.49
N GLY A 254 13.42 -6.26 -4.05
CA GLY A 254 14.17 -5.16 -3.46
C GLY A 254 13.67 -4.81 -2.06
N VAL A 255 12.36 -4.69 -1.85
CA VAL A 255 11.78 -4.42 -0.52
C VAL A 255 12.21 -5.47 0.50
N MET A 256 12.16 -6.76 0.14
CA MET A 256 12.64 -7.84 1.00
C MET A 256 14.14 -7.74 1.26
N LEU A 257 14.95 -7.44 0.25
CA LEU A 257 16.40 -7.30 0.36
C LEU A 257 16.78 -6.12 1.26
N GLY A 258 16.16 -4.95 1.09
CA GLY A 258 16.38 -3.77 1.92
C GLY A 258 16.02 -4.00 3.38
N ALA A 259 14.89 -4.65 3.63
CA ALA A 259 14.52 -5.08 4.98
C ALA A 259 15.57 -6.04 5.58
N ALA A 260 16.00 -7.05 4.80
CA ALA A 260 16.96 -8.05 5.26
C ALA A 260 18.33 -7.46 5.55
N VAL A 261 18.79 -6.50 4.75
CA VAL A 261 20.06 -5.79 4.96
C VAL A 261 19.96 -4.92 6.21
N LEU A 262 18.90 -4.12 6.35
CA LEU A 262 18.77 -3.22 7.49
C LEU A 262 18.67 -4.00 8.81
N VAL A 263 17.91 -5.09 8.84
CA VAL A 263 17.78 -5.97 10.01
C VAL A 263 19.12 -6.60 10.40
N ARG A 264 19.95 -6.97 9.42
CA ARG A 264 21.31 -7.49 9.67
C ARG A 264 22.27 -6.41 10.19
N LEU A 265 22.17 -5.19 9.67
CA LEU A 265 23.04 -4.07 10.09
C LEU A 265 22.63 -3.51 11.45
N VAL A 266 21.33 -3.47 11.75
CA VAL A 266 20.77 -2.92 12.98
C VAL A 266 19.76 -3.92 13.56
N PRO A 267 20.22 -4.94 14.30
CA PRO A 267 19.36 -5.99 14.86
C PRO A 267 18.26 -5.47 15.80
N LYS A 268 18.38 -4.24 16.31
CA LYS A 268 17.35 -3.57 17.11
C LYS A 268 16.01 -3.44 16.36
N PHE A 269 16.04 -3.32 15.03
CA PHE A 269 14.83 -3.30 14.20
C PHE A 269 14.29 -4.69 13.86
N ALA A 270 14.99 -5.77 14.23
CA ALA A 270 14.53 -7.15 14.04
C ALA A 270 13.48 -7.56 15.09
N VAL A 271 13.53 -6.92 16.27
CA VAL A 271 12.72 -7.26 17.43
C VAL A 271 11.33 -6.64 17.25
N ALA A 272 10.52 -7.23 16.38
CA ALA A 272 9.10 -7.33 16.73
C ALA A 272 9.05 -8.31 17.89
N GLU A 273 8.48 -7.90 19.02
CA GLU A 273 8.12 -8.85 20.05
C GLU A 273 7.44 -10.06 19.38
N ILE A 274 7.87 -11.26 19.75
CA ILE A 274 7.21 -12.51 19.38
C ILE A 274 5.88 -12.51 20.16
N VAL A 275 4.93 -11.67 19.74
CA VAL A 275 3.66 -11.52 20.44
C VAL A 275 2.77 -12.65 19.99
N MET A 276 2.93 -13.78 20.66
CA MET A 276 1.92 -14.84 20.77
C MET A 276 0.58 -14.32 21.32
N GLY A 277 0.48 -13.05 21.71
CA GLY A 277 -0.71 -12.39 22.28
C GLY A 277 -1.69 -11.74 21.30
N LEU A 278 -1.46 -11.74 19.98
CA LEU A 278 -2.41 -11.16 19.01
C LEU A 278 -3.63 -12.06 18.73
N GLY A 279 -3.62 -13.33 19.17
CA GLY A 279 -4.73 -14.28 18.99
C GLY A 279 -5.09 -14.57 17.52
N VAL A 280 -4.26 -14.17 16.56
CA VAL A 280 -4.50 -14.40 15.13
C VAL A 280 -4.17 -15.86 14.83
N SER A 281 -5.16 -16.67 14.50
CA SER A 281 -4.92 -18.05 14.05
C SER A 281 -4.25 -18.07 12.67
N PRO A 282 -3.46 -19.11 12.31
CA PRO A 282 -2.84 -19.22 10.99
C PRO A 282 -3.86 -19.15 9.85
N ILE A 283 -5.03 -19.76 10.05
CA ILE A 283 -6.15 -19.75 9.08
C ILE A 283 -6.67 -18.32 8.92
N ARG A 284 -6.87 -17.59 10.01
CA ARG A 284 -7.29 -16.18 9.98
C ARG A 284 -6.25 -15.32 9.24
N ALA A 285 -4.96 -15.59 9.43
CA ALA A 285 -3.89 -14.89 8.72
C ALA A 285 -3.89 -15.18 7.20
N ILE A 286 -4.08 -16.44 6.80
CA ILE A 286 -4.17 -16.84 5.40
C ILE A 286 -5.41 -16.21 4.74
N VAL A 287 -6.58 -16.37 5.35
CA VAL A 287 -7.84 -15.82 4.81
C VAL A 287 -7.78 -14.30 4.76
N GLY A 288 -7.31 -13.65 5.83
CA GLY A 288 -7.13 -12.20 5.87
C GLY A 288 -6.13 -11.71 4.81
N GLY A 289 -5.02 -12.42 4.61
CA GLY A 289 -4.02 -12.10 3.59
C GLY A 289 -4.59 -12.21 2.17
N ALA A 290 -5.41 -13.24 1.92
CA ALA A 290 -6.08 -13.42 0.63
C ALA A 290 -7.07 -12.30 0.35
N ILE A 291 -7.96 -11.99 1.31
CA ILE A 291 -8.93 -10.89 1.22
C ILE A 291 -8.21 -9.56 1.00
N MET A 292 -7.12 -9.32 1.73
CA MET A 292 -6.34 -8.09 1.65
C MET A 292 -5.74 -7.88 0.25
N VAL A 293 -5.03 -8.87 -0.29
CA VAL A 293 -4.37 -8.72 -1.59
C VAL A 293 -5.40 -8.70 -2.72
N PHE A 294 -6.44 -9.53 -2.63
CA PHE A 294 -7.55 -9.51 -3.57
C PHE A 294 -8.23 -8.13 -3.59
N GLY A 295 -8.55 -7.57 -2.42
CA GLY A 295 -9.11 -6.22 -2.29
C GLY A 295 -8.18 -5.14 -2.83
N ALA A 296 -6.87 -5.24 -2.58
CA ALA A 296 -5.89 -4.29 -3.11
C ALA A 296 -5.80 -4.34 -4.64
N ARG A 297 -6.07 -5.49 -5.26
CA ARG A 297 -6.17 -5.61 -6.71
C ARG A 297 -7.49 -5.08 -7.24
N LEU A 298 -8.58 -5.34 -6.52
CA LEU A 298 -9.91 -4.83 -6.85
C LEU A 298 -9.94 -3.30 -6.86
N ALA A 299 -9.29 -2.66 -5.87
CA ALA A 299 -9.20 -1.20 -5.76
C ALA A 299 -8.21 -0.54 -6.74
N GLY A 300 -7.41 -1.32 -7.49
CA GLY A 300 -6.35 -0.79 -8.35
C GLY A 300 -5.08 -0.35 -7.59
N GLY A 301 -4.91 -0.76 -6.33
CA GLY A 301 -3.75 -0.42 -5.52
C GLY A 301 -3.81 -0.87 -4.07
N CYS A 302 -2.64 -1.00 -3.45
CA CYS A 302 -2.50 -1.20 -2.00
C CYS A 302 -2.43 0.13 -1.23
N THR A 303 -2.32 0.01 0.10
CA THR A 303 -2.13 1.13 1.05
C THR A 303 -0.99 2.07 0.67
N SER A 304 0.19 1.56 0.31
CA SER A 304 1.30 2.41 -0.15
C SER A 304 1.01 3.11 -1.48
N GLY A 305 0.24 2.46 -2.35
CA GLY A 305 -0.11 2.98 -3.67
C GLY A 305 -1.14 4.10 -3.65
N HIS A 306 -2.29 3.87 -3.03
CA HIS A 306 -3.31 4.91 -2.88
C HIS A 306 -2.95 5.89 -1.77
N GLY A 307 -2.34 5.40 -0.70
CA GLY A 307 -2.15 6.18 0.49
C GLY A 307 -0.92 7.09 0.50
N ILE A 308 0.24 6.61 0.02
CA ILE A 308 1.44 7.46 -0.05
C ILE A 308 1.46 8.21 -1.38
N SER A 309 1.34 7.47 -2.50
CA SER A 309 1.46 8.07 -3.83
C SER A 309 0.17 8.68 -4.36
N GLY A 310 -0.99 8.10 -4.04
CA GLY A 310 -2.28 8.54 -4.57
C GLY A 310 -2.81 9.79 -3.86
N MET A 311 -2.71 9.82 -2.53
CA MET A 311 -3.08 10.98 -1.71
C MET A 311 -2.17 12.18 -1.98
N SER A 312 -0.87 11.95 -2.23
CA SER A 312 0.06 13.03 -2.59
C SER A 312 -0.25 13.70 -3.94
N MET A 313 -0.94 12.99 -4.83
CA MET A 313 -1.47 13.55 -6.08
C MET A 313 -2.88 14.14 -5.94
N LEU A 314 -3.48 14.09 -4.73
CA LEU A 314 -4.88 14.45 -4.49
C LEU A 314 -5.84 13.68 -5.42
N ALA A 315 -5.57 12.40 -5.67
CA ALA A 315 -6.42 11.58 -6.53
C ALA A 315 -7.73 11.21 -5.80
N THR A 316 -8.88 11.49 -6.42
CA THR A 316 -10.22 11.20 -5.87
C THR A 316 -10.39 9.72 -5.55
N SER A 317 -9.95 8.86 -6.47
CA SER A 317 -9.96 7.39 -6.31
C SER A 317 -9.18 6.95 -5.07
N SER A 318 -8.09 7.64 -4.75
CA SER A 318 -7.23 7.30 -3.63
C SER A 318 -7.82 7.75 -2.29
N VAL A 319 -8.42 8.95 -2.25
CA VAL A 319 -9.16 9.41 -1.06
C VAL A 319 -10.29 8.44 -0.72
N VAL A 320 -11.10 8.06 -1.71
CA VAL A 320 -12.21 7.11 -1.52
C VAL A 320 -11.70 5.75 -1.06
N THR A 321 -10.63 5.24 -1.68
CA THR A 321 -10.04 3.94 -1.31
C THR A 321 -9.52 3.95 0.12
N VAL A 322 -8.74 4.98 0.49
CA VAL A 322 -8.14 5.09 1.84
C VAL A 322 -9.24 5.25 2.88
N ALA A 323 -10.24 6.10 2.65
CA ALA A 323 -11.39 6.25 3.55
C ALA A 323 -12.10 4.90 3.76
N SER A 324 -12.31 4.13 2.68
CA SER A 324 -12.95 2.82 2.74
C SER A 324 -12.08 1.77 3.45
N MET A 325 -10.76 1.83 3.28
CA MET A 325 -9.79 0.99 4.01
C MET A 325 -9.89 1.20 5.52
N PHE A 326 -9.87 2.46 5.96
CA PHE A 326 -10.02 2.76 7.38
C PHE A 326 -11.42 2.39 7.88
N ALA A 327 -12.49 2.75 7.16
CA ALA A 327 -13.86 2.44 7.57
C ALA A 327 -14.07 0.92 7.74
N GLY A 328 -13.61 0.12 6.78
CA GLY A 328 -13.65 -1.35 6.86
C GLY A 328 -12.80 -1.87 8.02
N GLY A 329 -11.53 -1.45 8.11
CA GLY A 329 -10.62 -1.92 9.15
C GLY A 329 -11.12 -1.64 10.56
N MET A 330 -11.59 -0.42 10.81
CA MET A 330 -12.15 0.03 12.09
C MET A 330 -13.47 -0.67 12.40
N GLY A 331 -14.36 -0.81 11.41
CA GLY A 331 -15.62 -1.54 11.56
C GLY A 331 -15.39 -2.98 11.99
N LEU A 332 -14.48 -3.70 11.34
CA LEU A 332 -14.15 -5.07 11.71
C LEU A 332 -13.43 -5.14 13.07
N ALA A 333 -12.58 -4.16 13.39
CA ALA A 333 -11.89 -4.12 14.67
C ALA A 333 -12.88 -4.02 15.84
N ARG A 334 -13.98 -3.26 15.68
CA ARG A 334 -15.05 -3.15 16.68
C ARG A 334 -15.89 -4.42 16.83
N VAL A 335 -15.97 -5.25 15.79
CA VAL A 335 -16.68 -6.55 15.85
C VAL A 335 -15.83 -7.61 16.54
N LEU A 336 -14.49 -7.49 16.46
CA LEU A 336 -13.54 -8.46 17.02
C LEU A 336 -12.97 -8.06 18.38
N SER A 337 -13.25 -6.84 18.85
CA SER A 337 -12.83 -6.28 20.14
C SER A 337 -13.79 -6.64 21.26
#